data_AF-Q935T0-F1
#
_entry.id   AF-Q935T0-F1
#
_cell.length_a   1.000
_cell.length_b   1.000
_cell.length_c   1.000
_cell.angle_alpha   90.00
_cell.angle_beta   90.00
_cell.angle_gamma   90.00
#
_symmetry.space_group_name_H-M   'P 1'
#
loop_
_entity.id
_entity.type
_entity.pdbx_description
1 polymer ?
#
loop_
_entity_poly.entity_id
_entity_poly.type
_entity_poly.pdbx_seq_one_letter_code
_entity_poly.pdbx_strand_id
1 'polypeptide(L)' 'ELDQIKEAIKLGVAKVNVNTECQIAFANATRKFVAEYEANEAEYDKKKLFDPRKFLKPGFEAITEAVEERIDVFGSANKA' A
#
# COMPACT_ATOMS: atom_id res chain seq x y z
N GLU A 1 -6.05 15.93 -7.67
CA GLU A 1 -5.25 14.90 -8.37
C GLU A 1 -6.13 13.88 -9.09
N LEU A 2 -7.04 13.17 -8.41
CA LEU A 2 -7.89 12.13 -9.04
C LEU A 2 -8.66 12.62 -10.28
N ASP A 3 -9.22 13.82 -10.25
CA ASP A 3 -9.95 14.37 -11.40
C ASP A 3 -9.03 14.66 -12.60
N GLN A 4 -7.81 15.13 -12.35
CA GLN A 4 -6.81 15.35 -13.40
C GLN A 4 -6.36 14.04 -14.04
N ILE A 5 -6.23 12.98 -13.24
CA ILE A 5 -5.91 11.65 -13.74
C ILE A 5 -7.05 11.14 -14.63
N LYS A 6 -8.30 11.25 -14.18
CA LYS A 6 -9.48 10.84 -14.97
C LYS A 6 -9.59 11.61 -16.28
N GLU A 7 -9.27 12.90 -16.27
CA GLU A 7 -9.27 13.73 -17.48
C GLU A 7 -8.12 13.35 -18.44
N ALA A 8 -6.92 13.11 -17.91
CA ALA A 8 -5.79 12.64 -18.72
C ALA A 8 -6.07 11.28 -19.38
N ILE A 9 -6.74 10.36 -18.68
CA ILE A 9 -7.18 9.07 -19.25
C ILE A 9 -8.17 9.29 -20.39
N LYS A 10 -9.16 10.19 -20.23
CA LYS A 10 -10.09 10.57 -21.32
C LYS A 10 -9.36 11.14 -22.54
N LEU A 11 -8.22 11.79 -22.34
CA LEU A 11 -7.37 12.34 -23.40
C LEU A 11 -6.39 11.31 -24.02
N GLY A 12 -6.45 10.04 -23.61
CA GLY A 12 -5.71 8.94 -24.23
C GLY A 12 -4.49 8.43 -23.43
N VAL A 13 -4.30 8.85 -22.18
CA VAL A 13 -3.27 8.26 -21.31
C VAL A 13 -3.62 6.79 -21.01
N ALA A 14 -2.74 5.88 -21.42
CA ALA A 14 -2.92 4.43 -21.24
C ALA A 14 -1.99 3.81 -20.18
N LYS A 15 -1.01 4.56 -19.64
CA LYS A 15 -0.07 4.11 -18.61
C LYS A 15 0.16 5.20 -17.57
N VAL A 16 -0.17 4.90 -16.32
CA VAL A 16 0.06 5.79 -15.17
C VAL A 16 1.13 5.15 -14.29
N ASN A 17 2.18 5.91 -13.96
CA ASN A 17 3.20 5.46 -13.01
C ASN A 17 2.80 5.90 -11.60
N VAL A 18 2.81 4.95 -10.67
CA VAL A 18 2.48 5.18 -9.27
C VAL A 18 3.54 4.51 -8.41
N ASN A 19 4.27 5.31 -7.63
CA ASN A 19 5.39 4.82 -6.81
C ASN A 19 5.42 5.51 -5.45
N THR A 20 5.44 6.84 -5.43
CA THR A 20 5.56 7.63 -4.20
C THR A 20 4.49 7.28 -3.16
N GLU A 21 3.25 7.09 -3.59
CA GLU A 21 2.15 6.80 -2.67
C GLU A 21 2.18 5.35 -2.21
N CYS A 22 2.69 4.42 -3.03
CA CYS A 22 2.96 3.06 -2.58
C CYS A 22 4.06 3.06 -1.50
N GLN A 23 5.11 3.87 -1.69
CA GLN A 23 6.17 4.05 -0.70
C GLN A 23 5.63 4.65 0.61
N ILE A 24 4.77 5.67 0.51
CA ILE A 24 4.14 6.30 1.68
C ILE A 24 3.22 5.32 2.41
N ALA A 25 2.37 4.58 1.69
CA ALA A 25 1.46 3.58 2.28
C ALA A 25 2.25 2.50 3.03
N PHE A 26 3.29 1.96 2.40
CA PHE A 26 4.19 0.98 3.02
C PHE A 26 4.86 1.54 4.28
N ALA A 27 5.45 2.74 4.18
CA ALA A 27 6.18 3.35 5.27
C ALA A 27 5.25 3.62 6.48
N ASN A 28 4.05 4.14 6.24
CA ASN A 28 3.08 4.43 7.30
C ASN A 28 2.63 3.15 8.02
N ALA A 29 2.25 2.12 7.26
CA ALA A 29 1.83 0.83 7.82
C ALA A 29 2.96 0.15 8.61
N THR A 30 4.18 0.15 8.07
CA THR A 30 5.35 -0.43 8.74
C THR A 30 5.70 0.33 10.01
N ARG A 31 5.70 1.67 9.98
CA ARG A 31 5.99 2.50 11.17
C ARG A 31 4.96 2.29 12.27
N LYS A 32 3.69 2.17 11.93
CA LYS A 32 2.62 1.86 12.89
C LYS A 32 2.84 0.49 13.53
N PHE A 33 3.13 -0.53 12.72
CA PHE A 33 3.43 -1.87 13.22
C PHE A 33 4.63 -1.89 14.16
N VAL A 34 5.72 -1.17 13.83
CA VAL A 34 6.89 -1.04 14.70
C VAL A 34 6.56 -0.37 16.03
N ALA A 35 5.81 0.73 16.01
CA ALA A 35 5.39 1.40 17.25
C ALA A 35 4.55 0.48 18.15
N GLU A 36 3.65 -0.33 17.56
CA GLU A 36 2.87 -1.33 18.29
C GLU A 36 3.74 -2.49 18.80
N TYR A 37 4.75 -2.90 18.03
CA TYR A 37 5.73 -3.90 18.42
C TYR A 37 6.50 -3.46 19.66
N GLU A 38 7.09 -2.27 19.62
CA GLU A 38 7.90 -1.72 20.73
C GLU A 38 7.07 -1.57 22.00
N ALA A 39 5.79 -1.20 21.89
CA ALA A 39 4.88 -1.12 23.03
C ALA A 39 4.50 -2.49 23.63
N ASN A 40 4.66 -3.60 22.88
CA ASN A 40 4.19 -4.94 23.26
C ASN A 40 5.24 -6.04 22.99
N GLU A 41 6.52 -5.71 23.11
CA GLU A 41 7.67 -6.51 22.62
C GLU A 41 7.61 -7.97 23.06
N ALA A 42 7.39 -8.23 24.36
CA ALA A 42 7.35 -9.58 24.90
C ALA A 42 6.21 -10.46 24.33
N GLU A 43 5.08 -9.87 23.92
CA GLU A 43 3.99 -10.60 23.27
C GLU A 43 4.29 -10.84 21.79
N TYR A 44 4.85 -9.83 21.13
CA TYR A 44 5.18 -9.86 19.71
C TYR A 44 6.32 -10.85 19.41
N ASP A 45 7.33 -10.91 20.27
CA ASP A 45 8.43 -11.88 20.22
C ASP A 45 7.92 -13.32 20.37
N LYS A 46 7.00 -13.58 21.32
CA LYS A 46 6.35 -14.89 21.47
C LYS A 46 5.63 -15.33 20.20
N LYS A 47 5.01 -14.38 19.50
CA LYS A 47 4.33 -14.58 18.21
C LYS A 47 5.30 -14.62 17.01
N LYS A 48 6.60 -14.41 17.26
CA LYS A 48 7.67 -14.34 16.24
C LYS A 48 7.36 -13.30 15.17
N LEU A 49 6.86 -12.14 15.58
CA LEU A 49 6.51 -11.06 14.67
C LEU A 49 7.73 -10.35 14.08
N PHE A 50 8.93 -10.59 14.63
CA PHE A 50 10.22 -10.22 14.04
C PHE A 50 10.56 -10.99 12.75
N ASP A 51 9.86 -12.09 12.44
CA ASP A 51 10.05 -12.80 11.17
C ASP A 51 9.79 -11.82 10.00
N PRO A 52 10.74 -11.62 9.06
CA PRO A 52 10.61 -10.62 8.00
C PRO A 52 9.32 -10.74 7.20
N ARG A 53 8.78 -11.94 7.02
CA ARG A 53 7.52 -12.17 6.29
C ARG A 53 6.34 -11.61 7.05
N LYS A 54 6.34 -11.72 8.39
CA LYS A 54 5.28 -11.16 9.25
C LYS A 54 5.47 -9.67 9.48
N PHE A 55 6.71 -9.24 9.63
CA PHE A 55 7.07 -7.84 9.85
C PHE A 55 6.73 -6.96 8.64
N LEU A 56 7.00 -7.44 7.42
CA LEU A 56 6.76 -6.67 6.18
C LEU A 56 5.33 -6.83 5.65
N LYS A 57 4.56 -7.80 6.18
CA LYS A 57 3.20 -8.09 5.72
C LYS A 57 2.26 -6.87 5.80
N PRO A 58 2.22 -6.07 6.88
CA PRO A 58 1.36 -4.90 6.94
C PRO A 58 1.68 -3.85 5.86
N GLY A 59 2.97 -3.65 5.57
CA GLY A 59 3.39 -2.76 4.50
C GLY A 59 2.97 -3.28 3.12
N PHE A 60 3.08 -4.58 2.89
CA PHE A 60 2.64 -5.22 1.66
C PHE A 60 1.12 -5.11 1.45
N GLU A 61 0.33 -5.35 2.50
CA GLU A 61 -1.13 -5.21 2.47
C GLU A 61 -1.53 -3.75 2.16
N ALA A 62 -0.85 -2.77 2.76
CA ALA A 62 -1.11 -1.36 2.49
C ALA A 62 -0.77 -0.94 1.05
N ILE A 63 0.30 -1.49 0.45
CA ILE A 63 0.56 -1.27 -0.98
C ILE A 63 -0.55 -1.88 -1.83
N THR A 64 -1.00 -3.09 -1.48
CA THR A 64 -2.03 -3.80 -2.25
C THR A 64 -3.32 -3.00 -2.26
N GLU A 65 -3.79 -2.54 -1.10
CA GLU A 65 -4.96 -1.68 -0.97
C GLU A 65 -4.82 -0.38 -1.77
N ALA A 66 -3.67 0.29 -1.67
CA ALA A 66 -3.40 1.52 -2.43
C ALA A 66 -3.38 1.30 -3.96
N VAL A 67 -3.01 0.11 -4.43
CA VAL A 67 -3.06 -0.25 -5.85
C VAL A 67 -4.48 -0.59 -6.27
N GLU A 68 -5.24 -1.31 -5.46
CA GLU A 68 -6.66 -1.63 -5.72
C GLU A 68 -7.49 -0.35 -5.86
N GLU A 69 -7.36 0.60 -4.93
CA GLU A 69 -8.03 1.91 -5.01
C GLU A 69 -7.73 2.62 -6.33
N ARG A 70 -6.49 2.50 -6.81
CA ARG A 70 -6.07 3.14 -8.07
C ARG A 70 -6.59 2.45 -9.31
N ILE A 71 -6.66 1.12 -9.31
CA ILE A 71 -7.28 0.37 -10.40
C ILE A 71 -8.72 0.81 -10.59
N ASP A 72 -9.45 1.03 -9.49
CA ASP A 72 -10.82 1.54 -9.51
C ASP A 72 -10.88 2.98 -10.06
N VAL A 73 -9.98 3.85 -9.62
CA VAL A 73 -9.87 5.23 -10.13
C VAL A 73 -9.57 5.28 -11.62
N PHE A 74 -8.68 4.41 -12.11
CA PHE A 74 -8.29 4.35 -13.52
C PHE A 74 -9.37 3.68 -14.38
N GLY A 75 -10.34 3.00 -13.77
CA GLY A 75 -11.39 2.29 -14.48
C GLY A 75 -10.88 1.07 -15.25
N SER A 76 -9.77 0.47 -14.79
CA SER A 76 -9.16 -0.73 -15.40
C SER A 76 -9.51 -2.04 -14.69
N ALA A 77 -10.35 -1.98 -13.64
CA ALA A 77 -10.81 -3.16 -12.91
C ALA A 77 -11.46 -4.20 -13.84
N ASN A 78 -11.06 -5.46 -13.71
CA ASN A 78 -11.58 -6.63 -14.46
C ASN A 78 -11.46 -6.52 -16.00
N LYS A 79 -10.48 -5.77 -16.51
CA LYS A 79 -10.23 -5.63 -17.96
C LYS A 79 -8.94 -6.34 -18.41
N ALA A 80 -8.57 -7.42 -17.73
CA ALA A 80 -7.40 -8.24 -18.03
C ALA A 80 -7.64 -9.17 -19.23
#